data_AF-A0A957V7V0-F1
#
_entry.id   AF-A0A957V7V0-F1
#
_cell.length_a   1.000
_cell.length_b   1.000
_cell.length_c   1.000
_cell.angle_alpha   90.00
_cell.angle_beta   90.00
_cell.angle_gamma   90.00
#
_symmetry.space_group_name_H-M   'P 1'
#
loop_
_entity.id
_entity.type
_entity.pdbx_description
1 polymer ?
#
loop_
_entity_poly.entity_id
_entity_poly.type
_entity_poly.pdbx_seq_one_letter_code
_entity_poly.pdbx_strand_id
1 'polypeptide(L)'
;GRAPAGDAQLSDAMLLFIETAQRLRPDWPADAVDLAHVQRICRLLDGMPLAILLAASWIQSLRPAEIAAELEAGMEILRSADPALPERHRSIETVFEHSWRLLSAGEQQVFAQLAVFHGGFTREAAAAVTGATLAQLHALTGKFFINRNAAGRFTLHVLLRQFAAHKRSEHTSEPRAVQTAHATYYLDYAAARTHDLVGVRQAEVLRELEADAENLRSAWQWAAAHGRRDLLLRSADAAGRFYTLSGRYHEGERIFRFTADRMAPAPGEVEDTLLLARLLRWHGHFCRHLGLIDAAGQSLQRGLAISGAPEHAGALQREYAVLRAEQGMLEGNHGDAQTYLAEAAELLRASGDDWDLAHTLWQWGSFAVNERLGNAAGHALLQESLQIFQRLGDR
;
A
#
# COMPACT_ATOMS: atom_id res chain seq x y z
N GLY A 1 3.91 42.21 25.72
CA GLY A 1 5.22 41.59 25.49
C GLY A 1 5.06 40.47 24.51
N ARG A 2 5.58 40.62 23.30
CA ARG A 2 5.60 39.59 22.25
C ARG A 2 6.87 38.77 22.46
N ALA A 3 6.76 37.47 22.68
CA ALA A 3 7.91 36.56 22.68
C ALA A 3 8.57 36.54 21.29
N PRO A 4 9.90 36.42 21.18
CA PRO A 4 10.60 36.42 19.90
C PRO A 4 10.34 35.12 19.13
N ALA A 5 10.44 35.20 17.80
CA ALA A 5 10.35 34.06 16.88
C ALA A 5 11.31 32.94 17.32
N GLY A 6 10.78 31.72 17.45
CA GLY A 6 11.55 30.57 17.91
C GLY A 6 12.66 30.22 16.92
N ASP A 7 13.87 30.07 17.46
CA ASP A 7 14.98 29.37 16.83
C ASP A 7 14.50 27.97 16.39
N ALA A 8 14.31 27.79 15.08
CA ALA A 8 14.19 26.45 14.52
C ALA A 8 15.57 25.79 14.66
N GLN A 9 15.75 24.94 15.68
CA GLN A 9 16.95 24.11 15.81
C GLN A 9 17.10 23.29 14.52
N LEU A 10 18.16 23.60 13.76
CA LEU A 10 18.56 22.84 12.58
C LEU A 10 18.92 21.41 13.03
N SER A 11 18.42 20.41 12.32
CA SER A 11 18.81 19.02 12.61
C SER A 11 20.26 18.77 12.21
N ASP A 12 20.92 17.78 12.82
CA ASP A 12 22.31 17.39 12.50
C ASP A 12 22.50 17.11 10.99
N ALA A 13 21.48 16.56 10.35
CA ALA A 13 21.44 16.33 8.91
C ALA A 13 21.47 17.63 8.09
N MET A 14 20.73 18.65 8.52
CA MET A 14 20.72 19.96 7.88
C MET A 14 22.04 20.70 8.10
N LEU A 15 22.59 20.64 9.32
CA LEU A 15 23.89 21.21 9.64
C LEU A 15 24.98 20.60 8.76
N LEU A 16 25.00 19.27 8.61
CA LEU A 16 25.95 18.57 7.74
C LEU A 16 25.85 19.03 6.28
N PHE A 17 24.64 19.22 5.76
CA PHE A 17 24.42 19.74 4.41
C PHE A 17 24.98 21.17 4.29
N ILE A 18 24.63 22.04 5.24
CA ILE A 18 25.01 23.46 5.23
C ILE A 18 26.52 23.62 5.33
N GLU A 19 27.18 22.95 6.28
CA GLU A 19 28.63 22.97 6.46
C GLU A 19 29.36 22.49 5.19
N THR A 20 28.81 21.46 4.55
CA THR A 20 29.39 20.92 3.31
C THR A 20 29.19 21.87 2.14
N ALA A 21 28.01 22.46 2.01
CA ALA A 21 27.68 23.41 0.96
C ALA A 21 28.49 24.71 1.08
N GLN A 22 28.65 25.25 2.29
CA GLN A 22 29.45 26.45 2.54
C GLN A 22 30.95 26.22 2.28
N ARG A 23 31.46 25.01 2.55
CA ARG A 23 32.85 24.66 2.20
C ARG A 23 33.08 24.62 0.69
N LEU A 24 32.08 24.23 -0.10
CA LEU A 24 32.18 24.14 -1.57
C LEU A 24 31.77 25.43 -2.28
N ARG A 25 30.92 26.24 -1.66
CA ARG A 25 30.47 27.55 -2.13
C ARG A 25 30.33 28.52 -0.94
N PRO A 26 31.43 29.20 -0.55
CA PRO A 26 31.45 30.08 0.62
C PRO A 26 30.46 31.25 0.57
N ASP A 27 30.12 31.71 -0.64
CA ASP A 27 29.19 32.83 -0.85
C ASP A 27 27.71 32.43 -0.89
N TRP A 28 27.38 31.16 -0.62
CA TRP A 28 25.99 30.70 -0.61
C TRP A 28 25.26 31.22 0.65
N PRO A 29 24.22 32.07 0.50
CA PRO A 29 23.64 32.82 1.62
C PRO A 29 22.77 31.98 2.58
N ALA A 30 22.50 30.70 2.25
CA ALA A 30 21.68 29.77 3.03
C ALA A 30 20.41 30.43 3.60
N ASP A 31 19.64 31.10 2.73
CA ASP A 31 18.46 31.85 3.14
C ASP A 31 17.30 30.93 3.57
N ALA A 32 16.22 31.51 4.13
CA ALA A 32 15.09 30.74 4.64
C ALA A 32 14.38 29.88 3.57
N VAL A 33 14.45 30.29 2.30
CA VAL A 33 13.84 29.54 1.17
C VAL A 33 14.70 28.32 0.85
N ASP A 34 16.01 28.50 0.82
CA ASP A 34 16.97 27.41 0.61
C ASP A 34 16.95 26.40 1.78
N LEU A 35 16.84 26.86 3.02
CA LEU A 35 16.77 25.99 4.21
C LEU A 35 15.55 25.07 4.20
N ALA A 36 14.39 25.52 3.68
CA ALA A 36 13.21 24.67 3.52
C ALA A 36 13.45 23.53 2.52
N HIS A 37 14.20 23.79 1.45
CA HIS A 37 14.58 22.77 0.46
C HIS A 37 15.68 21.85 1.00
N VAL A 38 16.64 22.35 1.77
CA VAL A 38 17.62 21.52 2.48
C VAL A 38 16.93 20.57 3.44
N GLN A 39 15.95 21.04 4.22
CA GLN A 39 15.15 20.17 5.08
C GLN A 39 14.43 19.08 4.26
N ARG A 40 13.91 19.43 3.08
CA ARG A 40 13.28 18.47 2.16
C ARG A 40 14.28 17.44 1.64
N ILE A 41 15.48 17.84 1.24
CA ILE A 41 16.58 16.95 0.85
C ILE A 41 16.93 16.00 2.00
N CYS A 42 17.15 16.51 3.22
CA CYS A 42 17.47 15.67 4.37
C CYS A 42 16.37 14.64 4.68
N ARG A 43 15.09 14.99 4.47
CA ARG A 43 13.97 14.04 4.58
C ARG A 43 13.99 12.98 3.47
N LEU A 44 14.23 13.38 2.22
CA LEU A 44 14.32 12.44 1.08
C LEU A 44 15.46 11.44 1.26
N LEU A 45 16.54 11.86 1.92
CA LEU A 45 17.73 11.06 2.18
C LEU A 45 17.70 10.35 3.55
N ASP A 46 16.60 10.46 4.29
CA ASP A 46 16.39 9.88 5.63
C ASP A 46 17.54 10.16 6.61
N GLY A 47 18.13 11.36 6.52
CA GLY A 47 19.25 11.76 7.37
C GLY A 47 20.57 11.05 7.08
N MET A 48 20.69 10.24 6.01
CA MET A 48 21.90 9.46 5.73
C MET A 48 23.10 10.38 5.45
N PRO A 49 24.14 10.41 6.32
CA PRO A 49 25.20 11.41 6.24
C PRO A 49 25.94 11.43 4.89
N LEU A 50 26.26 10.26 4.34
CA LEU A 50 26.97 10.15 3.06
C LEU A 50 26.11 10.63 1.89
N ALA A 51 24.81 10.33 1.87
CA ALA A 51 23.92 10.80 0.82
C ALA A 51 23.76 12.32 0.89
N ILE A 52 23.70 12.88 2.11
CA ILE A 52 23.65 14.32 2.35
C ILE A 52 24.91 15.01 1.83
N LEU A 53 26.09 14.44 2.09
CA LEU A 53 27.37 14.97 1.57
C LEU A 53 27.40 14.97 0.03
N LEU A 54 26.90 13.91 -0.60
CA LEU A 54 26.84 13.79 -2.06
C LEU A 54 25.80 14.73 -2.67
N ALA A 55 24.64 14.92 -2.03
CA ALA A 55 23.65 15.90 -2.48
C ALA A 55 24.18 17.33 -2.33
N ALA A 56 24.88 17.62 -1.22
CA ALA A 56 25.47 18.93 -0.96
C ALA A 56 26.57 19.29 -1.97
N SER A 57 27.24 18.31 -2.60
CA SER A 57 28.28 18.60 -3.60
C SER A 57 27.75 19.28 -4.87
N TRP A 58 26.46 19.07 -5.19
CA TRP A 58 25.79 19.67 -6.35
C TRP A 58 25.47 21.15 -6.19
N ILE A 59 25.67 21.75 -5.01
CA ILE A 59 25.39 23.18 -4.78
C ILE A 59 26.23 24.12 -5.67
N GLN A 60 27.30 23.60 -6.26
CA GLN A 60 28.13 24.30 -7.24
C GLN A 60 27.43 24.48 -8.60
N SER A 61 26.49 23.60 -8.93
CA SER A 61 25.83 23.53 -10.24
C SER A 61 24.31 23.71 -10.16
N LEU A 62 23.69 23.41 -9.02
CA LEU A 62 22.24 23.39 -8.82
C LEU A 62 21.85 24.11 -7.53
N ARG A 63 20.65 24.72 -7.53
CA ARG A 63 20.02 25.25 -6.32
C ARG A 63 19.42 24.13 -5.47
N PRO A 64 19.26 24.30 -4.14
CA PRO A 64 18.63 23.30 -3.27
C PRO A 64 17.26 22.81 -3.76
N ALA A 65 16.46 23.69 -4.36
CA ALA A 65 15.17 23.32 -4.96
C ALA A 65 15.31 22.36 -6.14
N GLU A 66 16.33 22.57 -7.00
CA GLU A 66 16.62 21.72 -8.17
C GLU A 66 17.19 20.37 -7.71
N ILE A 67 18.06 20.35 -6.70
CA ILE A 67 18.59 19.12 -6.09
C ILE A 67 17.45 18.27 -5.48
N ALA A 68 16.50 18.91 -4.78
CA ALA A 68 15.34 18.22 -4.23
C ALA A 68 14.45 17.60 -5.32
N ALA A 69 14.21 18.33 -6.42
CA ALA A 69 13.44 17.85 -7.54
C ALA A 69 14.10 16.67 -8.27
N GLU A 70 15.42 16.73 -8.46
CA GLU A 70 16.19 15.62 -9.03
C GLU A 70 16.10 14.36 -8.15
N LEU A 71 16.29 14.50 -6.83
CA LEU A 71 16.14 13.38 -5.88
C LEU A 71 14.74 12.76 -5.89
N GLU A 72 13.70 13.55 -6.18
CA GLU A 72 12.32 13.07 -6.34
C GLU A 72 12.09 12.35 -7.67
N ALA A 73 12.76 12.79 -8.74
CA ALA A 73 12.72 12.15 -10.04
C ALA A 73 13.56 10.85 -10.10
N GLY A 74 14.65 10.77 -9.32
CA GLY A 74 15.51 9.60 -9.21
C GLY A 74 16.84 9.89 -8.50
N MET A 75 17.56 8.85 -8.11
CA MET A 75 18.81 9.02 -7.34
C MET A 75 20.07 9.10 -8.22
N GLU A 76 19.92 9.36 -9.52
CA GLU A 76 21.05 9.56 -10.46
C GLU A 76 21.95 10.72 -10.03
N ILE A 77 21.38 11.77 -9.43
CA ILE A 77 22.15 12.90 -8.86
C ILE A 77 23.12 12.44 -7.75
N LEU A 78 22.86 11.34 -7.04
CA LEU A 78 23.80 10.83 -6.02
C LEU A 78 24.99 10.07 -6.62
N ARG A 79 25.08 9.98 -7.95
CA ARG A 79 26.23 9.49 -8.71
C ARG A 79 27.10 10.68 -9.09
N SER A 80 28.08 11.03 -8.26
CA SER A 80 28.94 12.19 -8.54
C SER A 80 29.99 11.90 -9.61
N ALA A 81 30.19 12.87 -10.50
CA ALA A 81 31.21 12.92 -11.54
C ALA A 81 32.46 13.74 -11.12
N ASP A 82 32.77 13.84 -9.82
CA ASP A 82 33.92 14.61 -9.32
C ASP A 82 35.20 13.73 -9.23
N PRO A 83 36.21 13.95 -10.10
CA PRO A 83 37.46 13.19 -10.09
C PRO A 83 38.39 13.54 -8.90
N ALA A 84 38.11 14.60 -8.12
CA ALA A 84 38.95 15.02 -7.00
C ALA A 84 38.73 14.23 -5.70
N LEU A 85 37.66 13.43 -5.61
CA LEU A 85 37.41 12.52 -4.48
C LEU A 85 38.25 11.24 -4.61
N PRO A 86 38.83 10.71 -3.50
CA PRO A 86 39.43 9.38 -3.49
C PRO A 86 38.44 8.36 -4.07
N GLU A 87 38.89 7.45 -4.92
CA GLU A 87 38.04 6.50 -5.67
C GLU A 87 36.97 5.83 -4.80
N ARG A 88 37.34 5.48 -3.56
CA ARG A 88 36.49 4.93 -2.50
C ARG A 88 35.28 5.79 -2.06
N HIS A 89 35.26 7.10 -2.31
CA HIS A 89 34.20 8.04 -1.91
C HIS A 89 33.49 8.68 -3.13
N ARG A 90 33.82 8.24 -4.36
CA ARG A 90 33.40 8.88 -5.61
C ARG A 90 31.89 8.70 -5.90
N SER A 91 31.24 7.70 -5.28
CA SER A 91 29.79 7.52 -5.29
C SER A 91 29.32 6.73 -4.07
N ILE A 92 28.05 6.87 -3.68
CA ILE A 92 27.43 6.04 -2.63
C ILE A 92 27.50 4.55 -2.97
N GLU A 93 27.45 4.23 -4.28
CA GLU A 93 27.64 2.89 -4.82
C GLU A 93 29.03 2.33 -4.49
N THR A 94 30.09 3.15 -4.53
CA THR A 94 31.45 2.67 -4.24
C THR A 94 31.63 2.32 -2.76
N VAL A 95 31.00 3.10 -1.87
CA VAL A 95 30.99 2.80 -0.43
C VAL A 95 30.18 1.54 -0.13
N PHE A 96 29.03 1.37 -0.79
CA PHE A 96 28.26 0.13 -0.71
C PHE A 96 29.02 -1.06 -1.28
N GLU A 97 29.77 -0.90 -2.36
CA GLU A 97 30.56 -1.97 -2.95
C GLU A 97 31.68 -2.45 -2.03
N HIS A 98 32.37 -1.53 -1.36
CA HIS A 98 33.36 -1.91 -0.37
C HIS A 98 32.72 -2.70 0.77
N SER A 99 31.60 -2.19 1.31
CA SER A 99 30.85 -2.85 2.38
C SER A 99 30.31 -4.21 1.95
N TRP A 100 29.89 -4.33 0.68
CA TRP A 100 29.35 -5.55 0.08
C TRP A 100 30.42 -6.64 -0.04
N ARG A 101 31.66 -6.28 -0.39
CA ARG A 101 32.79 -7.23 -0.42
C ARG A 101 33.17 -7.80 0.94
N LEU A 102 32.74 -7.16 2.04
CA LEU A 102 32.91 -7.66 3.41
C LEU A 102 31.80 -8.64 3.84
N LEU A 103 30.78 -8.83 3.01
CA LEU A 103 29.75 -9.84 3.23
C LEU A 103 30.23 -11.21 2.76
N SER A 104 29.89 -12.25 3.51
CA SER A 104 30.06 -13.62 3.02
C SER A 104 29.14 -13.89 1.83
N ALA A 105 29.43 -14.90 1.01
CA ALA A 105 28.59 -15.24 -0.15
C ALA A 105 27.11 -15.47 0.25
N GLY A 106 26.87 -16.13 1.39
CA GLY A 106 25.51 -16.33 1.90
C GLY A 106 24.83 -15.05 2.38
N GLU A 107 25.58 -14.10 2.97
CA GLU A 107 25.06 -12.78 3.36
C GLU A 107 24.74 -11.93 2.13
N GLN A 108 25.61 -11.92 1.11
CA GLN A 108 25.40 -11.24 -0.16
C GLN A 108 24.12 -11.73 -0.84
N GLN A 109 23.95 -13.05 -0.92
CA GLN A 109 22.75 -13.65 -1.49
C GLN A 109 21.49 -13.21 -0.76
N VAL A 110 21.44 -13.35 0.58
CA VAL A 110 20.28 -12.94 1.37
C VAL A 110 20.00 -11.44 1.21
N PHE A 111 21.03 -10.60 1.33
CA PHE A 111 20.86 -9.15 1.21
C PHE A 111 20.31 -8.73 -0.17
N ALA A 112 20.82 -9.31 -1.26
CA ALA A 112 20.29 -9.09 -2.60
C ALA A 112 18.81 -9.51 -2.72
N GLN A 113 18.43 -10.63 -2.11
CA GLN A 113 17.04 -11.12 -2.12
C GLN A 113 16.11 -10.22 -1.30
N LEU A 114 16.56 -9.69 -0.16
CA LEU A 114 15.78 -8.77 0.69
C LEU A 114 15.33 -7.50 -0.04
N ALA A 115 15.93 -7.16 -1.20
CA ALA A 115 15.47 -6.06 -2.03
C ALA A 115 14.04 -6.23 -2.59
N VAL A 116 13.43 -7.41 -2.45
CA VAL A 116 12.03 -7.66 -2.84
C VAL A 116 11.04 -6.97 -1.89
N PHE A 117 11.44 -6.75 -0.63
CA PHE A 117 10.59 -6.11 0.37
C PHE A 117 10.52 -4.61 0.17
N HIS A 118 9.32 -4.06 0.33
CA HIS A 118 9.05 -2.63 0.26
C HIS A 118 8.59 -2.12 1.63
N GLY A 119 9.24 -1.08 2.14
CA GLY A 119 9.05 -0.61 3.51
C GLY A 119 9.91 -1.41 4.50
N GLY A 120 9.31 -2.36 5.19
CA GLY A 120 10.00 -3.24 6.13
C GLY A 120 9.47 -4.67 6.08
N PHE A 121 9.99 -5.54 6.94
CA PHE A 121 9.60 -6.95 6.98
C PHE A 121 9.84 -7.56 8.35
N THR A 122 9.12 -8.63 8.65
CA THR A 122 9.34 -9.44 9.85
C THR A 122 10.45 -10.46 9.61
N ARG A 123 10.97 -11.04 10.70
CA ARG A 123 11.93 -12.15 10.61
C ARG A 123 11.32 -13.34 9.89
N GLU A 124 10.05 -13.62 10.16
CA GLU A 124 9.28 -14.72 9.60
C GLU A 124 9.10 -14.54 8.09
N ALA A 125 8.81 -13.31 7.64
CA ALA A 125 8.73 -12.98 6.23
C ALA A 125 10.09 -13.14 5.52
N ALA A 126 11.18 -12.64 6.11
CA ALA A 126 12.53 -12.81 5.55
C ALA A 126 12.91 -14.30 5.41
N ALA A 127 12.63 -15.10 6.44
CA ALA A 127 12.89 -16.53 6.42
C ALA A 127 12.06 -17.24 5.33
N ALA A 128 10.77 -16.94 5.23
CA ALA A 128 9.87 -17.58 4.25
C ALA A 128 10.20 -17.20 2.80
N VAL A 129 10.60 -15.96 2.54
CA VAL A 129 10.81 -15.44 1.18
C VAL A 129 12.23 -15.67 0.68
N THR A 130 13.24 -15.54 1.54
CA THR A 130 14.66 -15.59 1.13
C THR A 130 15.43 -16.74 1.76
N GLY A 131 14.81 -17.53 2.65
CA GLY A 131 15.51 -18.55 3.43
C GLY A 131 16.50 -17.97 4.46
N ALA A 132 16.39 -16.68 4.80
CA ALA A 132 17.33 -16.02 5.70
C ALA A 132 17.32 -16.65 7.10
N THR A 133 18.50 -16.99 7.60
CA THR A 133 18.69 -17.42 9.00
C THR A 133 18.78 -16.21 9.94
N LEU A 134 18.50 -16.43 11.23
CA LEU A 134 18.67 -15.39 12.25
C LEU A 134 20.12 -14.87 12.31
N ALA A 135 21.11 -15.74 12.12
CA ALA A 135 22.52 -15.37 12.11
C ALA A 135 22.86 -14.41 10.96
N GLN A 136 22.32 -14.65 9.75
CA GLN A 136 22.51 -13.77 8.60
C GLN A 136 21.84 -12.40 8.81
N LEU A 137 20.60 -12.37 9.33
CA LEU A 137 19.92 -11.11 9.63
C LEU A 137 20.65 -10.32 10.72
N HIS A 138 21.18 -11.00 11.74
CA HIS A 138 22.00 -10.37 12.77
C HIS A 138 23.30 -9.80 12.20
N ALA A 139 24.01 -10.54 11.34
CA ALA A 139 25.23 -10.08 10.69
C ALA A 139 24.98 -8.86 9.79
N LEU A 140 23.91 -8.88 8.99
CA LEU A 140 23.52 -7.74 8.15
C LEU A 140 23.14 -6.51 8.98
N THR A 141 22.52 -6.70 10.14
CA THR A 141 22.23 -5.61 11.09
C THR A 141 23.52 -5.03 11.68
N GLY A 142 24.44 -5.89 12.14
CA GLY A 142 25.73 -5.48 12.69
C GLY A 142 26.64 -4.76 11.68
N LYS A 143 26.43 -5.00 10.38
CA LYS A 143 27.12 -4.34 9.26
C LYS A 143 26.30 -3.19 8.65
N PHE A 144 25.20 -2.77 9.28
CA PHE A 144 24.33 -1.66 8.87
C PHE A 144 23.71 -1.77 7.46
N PHE A 145 23.58 -2.99 6.95
CA PHE A 145 22.88 -3.25 5.67
C PHE A 145 21.37 -3.27 5.83
N ILE A 146 20.89 -3.62 7.01
CA ILE A 146 19.48 -3.56 7.41
C ILE A 146 19.42 -2.99 8.83
N ASN A 147 18.31 -2.34 9.16
CA ASN A 147 18.05 -1.83 10.50
C ASN A 147 16.94 -2.65 11.16
N ARG A 148 16.87 -2.61 12.49
CA ARG A 148 15.77 -3.17 13.26
C ARG A 148 15.14 -2.09 14.13
N ASN A 149 13.85 -1.84 13.97
CA ASN A 149 13.15 -0.81 14.73
C ASN A 149 12.74 -1.30 16.13
N ALA A 150 12.24 -0.38 16.96
CA ALA A 150 11.80 -0.68 18.33
C ALA A 150 10.65 -1.71 18.40
N ALA A 151 9.83 -1.80 17.35
CA ALA A 151 8.79 -2.82 17.20
C ALA A 151 9.34 -4.19 16.75
N GLY A 152 10.66 -4.32 16.60
CA GLY A 152 11.33 -5.56 16.25
C GLY A 152 11.30 -5.92 14.76
N ARG A 153 10.76 -5.05 13.89
CA ARG A 153 10.74 -5.21 12.42
C ARG A 153 12.04 -4.76 11.79
N PHE A 154 12.42 -5.43 10.71
CA PHE A 154 13.56 -5.03 9.91
C PHE A 154 13.15 -3.99 8.86
N THR A 155 14.03 -3.04 8.60
CA THR A 155 13.88 -2.06 7.54
C THR A 155 15.14 -2.03 6.67
N LEU A 156 14.93 -1.73 5.40
CA LEU A 156 16.01 -1.62 4.42
C LEU A 156 15.92 -0.22 3.81
N HIS A 157 16.97 0.57 4.00
CA HIS A 157 17.02 1.93 3.47
C HIS A 157 16.86 1.90 1.95
N VAL A 158 16.16 2.88 1.38
CA VAL A 158 15.77 2.89 -0.05
C VAL A 158 16.99 2.75 -0.97
N LEU A 159 18.11 3.42 -0.64
CA LEU A 159 19.38 3.32 -1.37
C LEU A 159 19.98 1.91 -1.33
N LEU A 160 20.03 1.29 -0.14
CA LEU A 160 20.56 -0.07 0.02
C LEU A 160 19.65 -1.09 -0.67
N ARG A 161 18.33 -0.85 -0.70
CA ARG A 161 17.38 -1.68 -1.46
C ARG A 161 17.67 -1.62 -2.96
N GLN A 162 17.90 -0.44 -3.52
CA GLN A 162 18.23 -0.29 -4.94
C GLN A 162 19.56 -0.98 -5.29
N PHE A 163 20.58 -0.77 -4.46
CA PHE A 163 21.87 -1.45 -4.60
C PHE A 163 21.71 -2.98 -4.55
N ALA A 164 20.96 -3.49 -3.56
CA ALA A 164 20.67 -4.92 -3.44
C ALA A 164 19.86 -5.47 -4.62
N ALA A 165 18.91 -4.69 -5.17
CA ALA A 165 18.15 -5.07 -6.35
C ALA A 165 19.05 -5.17 -7.60
N HIS A 166 20.00 -4.24 -7.74
CA HIS A 166 21.01 -4.29 -8.79
C HIS A 166 21.89 -5.54 -8.65
N LYS A 167 22.43 -5.81 -7.44
CA LYS A 167 23.21 -7.02 -7.15
C LYS A 167 22.45 -8.31 -7.43
N ARG A 168 21.16 -8.36 -7.11
CA ARG A 168 20.29 -9.50 -7.43
C ARG A 168 20.20 -9.74 -8.94
N SER A 169 20.12 -8.67 -9.74
CA SER A 169 20.03 -8.76 -11.21
C SER A 169 21.31 -9.29 -11.86
N GLU A 170 22.47 -9.04 -11.25
CA GLU A 170 23.77 -9.52 -11.75
C GLU A 170 23.99 -11.03 -11.50
N HIS A 171 23.40 -11.60 -10.44
CA HIS A 171 23.78 -12.91 -9.90
C HIS A 171 22.75 -14.02 -10.11
N THR A 172 21.64 -13.77 -10.80
CA THR A 172 20.49 -14.70 -10.76
C THR A 172 20.09 -15.21 -12.15
N SER A 173 20.29 -16.51 -12.38
CA SER A 173 19.73 -17.28 -13.51
C SER A 173 18.22 -17.57 -13.38
N GLU A 174 17.61 -17.31 -12.23
CA GLU A 174 16.16 -17.41 -11.98
C GLU A 174 15.56 -16.11 -11.37
N PRO A 175 15.46 -15.02 -12.14
CA PRO A 175 15.11 -13.69 -11.62
C PRO A 175 13.70 -13.56 -11.02
N ARG A 176 12.96 -14.66 -10.84
CA ARG A 176 11.54 -14.69 -10.44
C ARG A 176 11.22 -15.51 -9.19
N ALA A 177 12.11 -16.39 -8.71
CA ALA A 177 11.79 -17.29 -7.60
C ALA A 177 11.46 -16.51 -6.31
N VAL A 178 12.27 -15.50 -6.00
CA VAL A 178 12.12 -14.65 -4.79
C VAL A 178 10.87 -13.78 -4.87
N GLN A 179 10.56 -13.20 -6.03
CA GLN A 179 9.34 -12.42 -6.23
C GLN A 179 8.09 -13.31 -6.14
N THR A 180 8.17 -14.54 -6.64
CA THR A 180 7.10 -15.53 -6.49
C THR A 180 6.89 -15.86 -5.02
N ALA A 181 7.96 -16.14 -4.26
CA ALA A 181 7.87 -16.42 -2.84
C ALA A 181 7.31 -15.22 -2.04
N HIS A 182 7.74 -14.00 -2.37
CA HIS A 182 7.23 -12.76 -1.76
C HIS A 182 5.74 -12.56 -2.04
N ALA A 183 5.32 -12.71 -3.30
CA ALA A 183 3.92 -12.53 -3.68
C ALA A 183 3.03 -13.60 -3.02
N THR A 184 3.45 -14.86 -3.04
CA THR A 184 2.74 -15.95 -2.36
C THR A 184 2.63 -15.66 -0.86
N TYR A 185 3.73 -15.32 -0.19
CA TYR A 185 3.74 -15.05 1.25
C TYR A 185 2.76 -13.94 1.64
N TYR A 186 2.82 -12.78 0.99
CA TYR A 186 2.02 -11.63 1.40
C TYR A 186 0.54 -11.75 1.01
N LEU A 187 0.24 -12.36 -0.14
CA LEU A 187 -1.15 -12.58 -0.55
C LEU A 187 -1.82 -13.68 0.27
N ASP A 188 -1.10 -14.75 0.63
CA ASP A 188 -1.60 -15.76 1.56
C ASP A 188 -1.69 -15.20 3.00
N TYR A 189 -0.75 -14.34 3.42
CA TYR A 189 -0.78 -13.65 4.71
C TYR A 189 -2.04 -12.78 4.89
N ALA A 190 -2.42 -12.04 3.84
CA ALA A 190 -3.66 -11.27 3.81
C ALA A 190 -4.89 -12.17 3.72
N ALA A 191 -4.87 -13.19 2.85
CA ALA A 191 -5.99 -14.11 2.68
C ALA A 191 -6.35 -14.83 3.99
N ALA A 192 -5.35 -15.28 4.75
CA ALA A 192 -5.53 -15.92 6.05
C ALA A 192 -6.18 -15.01 7.11
N ARG A 193 -6.17 -13.69 6.89
CA ARG A 193 -6.74 -12.67 7.79
C ARG A 193 -8.10 -12.15 7.34
N THR A 194 -8.62 -12.61 6.21
CA THR A 194 -9.89 -12.09 5.63
C THR A 194 -11.04 -12.11 6.63
N HIS A 195 -11.16 -13.18 7.41
CA HIS A 195 -12.20 -13.33 8.43
C HIS A 195 -12.00 -12.38 9.62
N ASP A 196 -10.75 -12.14 10.03
CA ASP A 196 -10.45 -11.31 11.19
C ASP A 196 -10.37 -9.81 10.84
N LEU A 197 -10.55 -9.46 9.56
CA LEU A 197 -10.81 -8.09 9.10
C LEU A 197 -12.25 -7.63 9.38
N VAL A 198 -13.07 -8.46 10.03
CA VAL A 198 -14.37 -8.10 10.56
C VAL A 198 -14.46 -8.51 12.03
N GLY A 199 -15.30 -7.82 12.81
CA GLY A 199 -15.51 -8.13 14.23
C GLY A 199 -14.35 -7.73 15.14
N VAL A 200 -14.24 -8.40 16.31
CA VAL A 200 -13.39 -8.00 17.44
C VAL A 200 -11.93 -7.72 17.10
N ARG A 201 -11.33 -8.51 16.19
CA ARG A 201 -9.90 -8.41 15.84
C ARG A 201 -9.60 -7.42 14.71
N GLN A 202 -10.62 -6.78 14.14
CA GLN A 202 -10.49 -5.91 12.96
C GLN A 202 -9.39 -4.86 13.14
N ALA A 203 -9.41 -4.08 14.22
CA ALA A 203 -8.44 -3.00 14.44
C ALA A 203 -7.01 -3.50 14.71
N GLU A 204 -6.85 -4.72 15.22
CA GLU A 204 -5.53 -5.37 15.38
C GLU A 204 -5.00 -5.81 14.02
N VAL A 205 -5.80 -6.56 13.28
CA VAL A 205 -5.44 -7.12 11.97
C VAL A 205 -5.23 -6.04 10.93
N LEU A 206 -6.04 -4.97 10.96
CA LEU A 206 -5.84 -3.82 10.08
C LEU A 206 -4.48 -3.17 10.31
N ARG A 207 -4.07 -2.96 11.56
CA ARG A 207 -2.74 -2.43 11.90
C ARG A 207 -1.61 -3.36 11.47
N GLU A 208 -1.80 -4.68 11.56
CA GLU A 208 -0.85 -5.65 11.02
C GLU A 208 -0.68 -5.50 9.51
N LEU A 209 -1.78 -5.43 8.74
CA LEU A 209 -1.74 -5.26 7.29
C LEU A 209 -1.19 -3.89 6.89
N GLU A 210 -1.51 -2.83 7.63
CA GLU A 210 -0.98 -1.48 7.39
C GLU A 210 0.54 -1.43 7.53
N ALA A 211 1.12 -2.18 8.48
CA ALA A 211 2.58 -2.28 8.63
C ALA A 211 3.27 -2.98 7.44
N ASP A 212 2.50 -3.68 6.59
CA ASP A 212 2.94 -4.38 5.39
C ASP A 212 2.26 -3.87 4.10
N ALA A 213 1.64 -2.68 4.13
CA ALA A 213 0.86 -2.14 3.02
C ALA A 213 1.64 -2.09 1.69
N GLU A 214 2.89 -1.61 1.72
CA GLU A 214 3.74 -1.54 0.53
C GLU A 214 4.11 -2.93 -0.01
N ASN A 215 4.31 -3.91 0.88
CA ASN A 215 4.56 -5.30 0.49
C ASN A 215 3.33 -5.94 -0.14
N LEU A 216 2.15 -5.75 0.45
CA LEU A 216 0.86 -6.23 -0.08
C LEU A 216 0.58 -5.64 -1.46
N ARG A 217 0.78 -4.32 -1.61
CA ARG A 217 0.64 -3.62 -2.88
C ARG A 217 1.61 -4.15 -3.95
N SER A 218 2.88 -4.32 -3.59
CA SER A 218 3.89 -4.87 -4.50
C SER A 218 3.59 -6.31 -4.92
N ALA A 219 3.17 -7.15 -3.96
CA ALA A 219 2.78 -8.54 -4.19
C ALA A 219 1.59 -8.64 -5.15
N TRP A 220 0.55 -7.84 -4.93
CA TRP A 220 -0.61 -7.77 -5.83
C TRP A 220 -0.22 -7.34 -7.24
N GLN A 221 0.54 -6.26 -7.38
CA GLN A 221 0.99 -5.76 -8.68
C GLN A 221 1.82 -6.81 -9.43
N TRP A 222 2.70 -7.51 -8.72
CA TRP A 222 3.48 -8.58 -9.32
C TRP A 222 2.59 -9.74 -9.78
N ALA A 223 1.64 -10.18 -8.94
CA ALA A 223 0.69 -11.25 -9.29
C ALA A 223 -0.17 -10.88 -10.51
N ALA A 224 -0.68 -9.66 -10.57
CA ALA A 224 -1.43 -9.13 -11.71
C ALA A 224 -0.60 -9.02 -12.99
N ALA A 225 0.66 -8.59 -12.90
CA ALA A 225 1.56 -8.49 -14.04
C ALA A 225 1.92 -9.87 -14.63
N HIS A 226 2.00 -10.91 -13.80
CA HIS A 226 2.42 -12.26 -14.18
C HIS A 226 1.26 -13.25 -14.34
N GLY A 227 0.00 -12.79 -14.28
CA GLY A 227 -1.17 -13.66 -14.46
C GLY A 227 -1.33 -14.71 -13.37
N ARG A 228 -0.91 -14.43 -12.13
CA ARG A 228 -1.08 -15.35 -10.97
C ARG A 228 -2.50 -15.27 -10.41
N ARG A 229 -3.43 -15.80 -11.19
CA ARG A 229 -4.87 -15.78 -10.90
C ARG A 229 -5.23 -16.48 -9.61
N ASP A 230 -4.55 -17.58 -9.29
CA ASP A 230 -4.68 -18.34 -8.05
C ASP A 230 -4.45 -17.46 -6.81
N LEU A 231 -3.37 -16.67 -6.80
CA LEU A 231 -3.03 -15.78 -5.70
C LEU A 231 -4.01 -14.60 -5.58
N LEU A 232 -4.37 -14.00 -6.72
CA LEU A 232 -5.31 -12.88 -6.76
C LEU A 232 -6.70 -13.32 -6.28
N LEU A 233 -7.19 -14.48 -6.73
CA LEU A 233 -8.50 -15.00 -6.35
C LEU A 233 -8.60 -15.22 -4.85
N ARG A 234 -7.60 -15.86 -4.23
CA ARG A 234 -7.58 -16.13 -2.79
C ARG A 234 -7.47 -14.87 -1.92
N SER A 235 -6.83 -13.81 -2.41
CA SER A 235 -6.53 -12.60 -1.62
C SER A 235 -7.42 -11.40 -1.93
N ALA A 236 -8.25 -11.45 -2.98
CA ALA A 236 -9.05 -10.31 -3.43
C ALA A 236 -9.99 -9.74 -2.37
N ASP A 237 -10.64 -10.58 -1.56
CA ASP A 237 -11.53 -10.08 -0.50
C ASP A 237 -10.75 -9.44 0.66
N ALA A 238 -9.59 -9.99 1.02
CA ALA A 238 -8.71 -9.35 2.01
C ALA A 238 -8.20 -7.99 1.52
N ALA A 239 -7.74 -7.91 0.27
CA ALA A 239 -7.26 -6.67 -0.33
C ALA A 239 -8.37 -5.62 -0.41
N GLY A 240 -9.56 -6.02 -0.85
CA GLY A 240 -10.71 -5.14 -0.94
C GLY A 240 -11.15 -4.58 0.42
N ARG A 241 -11.25 -5.45 1.45
CA ARG A 241 -11.54 -5.03 2.83
C ARG A 241 -10.44 -4.12 3.37
N PHE A 242 -9.17 -4.45 3.16
CA PHE A 242 -8.04 -3.61 3.59
C PHE A 242 -8.12 -2.18 3.03
N TYR A 243 -8.29 -2.00 1.72
CA TYR A 243 -8.38 -0.66 1.13
C TYR A 243 -9.64 0.09 1.59
N THR A 244 -10.74 -0.61 1.85
CA THR A 244 -11.98 -0.02 2.36
C THR A 244 -11.81 0.47 3.80
N LEU A 245 -11.33 -0.40 4.70
CA LEU A 245 -11.18 -0.10 6.13
C LEU A 245 -10.08 0.93 6.41
N SER A 246 -9.05 1.00 5.55
CA SER A 246 -8.02 2.04 5.63
C SER A 246 -8.39 3.36 4.93
N GLY A 247 -9.59 3.46 4.35
CA GLY A 247 -10.06 4.65 3.63
C GLY A 247 -9.32 4.95 2.31
N ARG A 248 -8.57 3.98 1.78
CA ARG A 248 -7.72 4.12 0.59
C ARG A 248 -8.48 3.81 -0.69
N TYR A 249 -9.67 4.39 -0.86
CA TYR A 249 -10.57 4.10 -1.98
C TYR A 249 -9.95 4.34 -3.36
N HIS A 250 -9.19 5.41 -3.55
CA HIS A 250 -8.49 5.69 -4.81
C HIS A 250 -7.42 4.64 -5.16
N GLU A 251 -6.72 4.10 -4.16
CA GLU A 251 -5.73 3.06 -4.39
C GLU A 251 -6.41 1.73 -4.74
N GLY A 252 -7.47 1.38 -4.00
CA GLY A 252 -8.31 0.23 -4.27
C GLY A 252 -8.89 0.27 -5.68
N GLU A 253 -9.54 1.37 -6.06
CA GLU A 253 -10.09 1.58 -7.41
C GLU A 253 -9.05 1.30 -8.48
N ARG A 254 -7.90 1.97 -8.42
CA ARG A 254 -6.86 1.88 -9.44
C ARG A 254 -6.31 0.47 -9.60
N ILE A 255 -6.05 -0.22 -8.48
CA ILE A 255 -5.45 -1.56 -8.49
C ILE A 255 -6.45 -2.60 -9.00
N PHE A 256 -7.70 -2.54 -8.54
CA PHE A 256 -8.74 -3.48 -8.99
C PHE A 256 -9.12 -3.25 -10.45
N ARG A 257 -9.24 -2.00 -10.90
CA ARG A 257 -9.45 -1.65 -12.31
C ARG A 257 -8.34 -2.21 -13.19
N PHE A 258 -7.09 -1.86 -12.86
CA PHE A 258 -5.92 -2.31 -13.62
C PHE A 258 -5.85 -3.83 -13.72
N THR A 259 -6.20 -4.54 -12.63
CA THR A 259 -6.19 -6.00 -12.62
C THR A 259 -7.32 -6.56 -13.47
N ALA A 260 -8.55 -6.03 -13.34
CA ALA A 260 -9.71 -6.46 -14.13
C ALA A 260 -9.51 -6.25 -15.63
N ASP A 261 -8.90 -5.14 -16.05
CA ASP A 261 -8.64 -4.82 -17.46
C ASP A 261 -7.64 -5.79 -18.13
N ARG A 262 -6.72 -6.34 -17.34
CA ARG A 262 -5.73 -7.33 -17.81
C ARG A 262 -6.27 -8.76 -17.81
N MET A 263 -7.39 -9.00 -17.14
CA MET A 263 -8.01 -10.31 -17.05
C MET A 263 -9.10 -10.41 -18.11
N ALA A 264 -8.76 -10.96 -19.28
CA ALA A 264 -9.77 -11.47 -20.18
C ALA A 264 -10.35 -12.77 -19.58
N PRO A 265 -11.68 -13.00 -19.64
CA PRO A 265 -12.23 -14.29 -19.31
C PRO A 265 -11.63 -15.32 -20.28
N ALA A 266 -10.84 -16.29 -19.80
CA ALA A 266 -10.51 -17.42 -20.65
C ALA A 266 -11.80 -18.24 -20.86
N PRO A 267 -12.19 -18.55 -22.10
CA PRO A 267 -13.40 -19.34 -22.34
C PRO A 267 -13.29 -20.70 -21.63
N GLY A 268 -14.22 -20.98 -20.69
CA GLY A 268 -14.36 -22.28 -20.05
C GLY A 268 -13.71 -22.45 -18.67
N GLU A 269 -13.03 -21.44 -18.12
CA GLU A 269 -12.46 -21.51 -16.76
C GLU A 269 -13.36 -20.82 -15.73
N VAL A 270 -13.98 -21.61 -14.84
CA VAL A 270 -14.85 -21.12 -13.77
C VAL A 270 -14.10 -20.19 -12.81
N GLU A 271 -12.83 -20.50 -12.50
CA GLU A 271 -11.98 -19.69 -11.61
C GLU A 271 -11.67 -18.30 -12.19
N ASP A 272 -11.48 -18.20 -13.51
CA ASP A 272 -11.27 -16.92 -14.20
C ASP A 272 -12.49 -16.03 -14.11
N THR A 273 -13.65 -16.63 -14.31
CA THR A 273 -14.94 -15.93 -14.23
C THR A 273 -15.18 -15.44 -12.81
N LEU A 274 -14.89 -16.28 -11.81
CA LEU A 274 -15.01 -15.93 -10.39
C LEU A 274 -14.04 -14.81 -10.01
N LEU A 275 -12.78 -14.88 -10.46
CA LEU A 275 -11.80 -13.83 -10.20
C LEU A 275 -12.25 -12.51 -10.82
N LEU A 276 -12.63 -12.50 -12.10
CA LEU A 276 -13.06 -11.27 -12.77
C LEU A 276 -14.32 -10.69 -12.13
N ALA A 277 -15.29 -11.52 -11.76
CA ALA A 277 -16.49 -11.12 -11.03
C ALA A 277 -16.14 -10.45 -9.69
N ARG A 278 -15.22 -11.05 -8.91
CA ARG A 278 -14.75 -10.51 -7.62
C ARG A 278 -13.98 -9.21 -7.80
N LEU A 279 -13.15 -9.09 -8.84
CA LEU A 279 -12.44 -7.86 -9.16
C LEU A 279 -13.39 -6.73 -9.52
N LEU A 280 -14.39 -7.00 -10.38
CA LEU A 280 -15.40 -6.04 -10.80
C LEU A 280 -16.32 -5.61 -9.66
N ARG A 281 -16.63 -6.52 -8.73
CA ARG A 281 -17.36 -6.20 -7.50
C ARG A 281 -16.62 -5.16 -6.67
N TRP A 282 -15.36 -5.41 -6.34
CA TRP A 282 -14.54 -4.49 -5.56
C TRP A 282 -14.29 -3.18 -6.29
N HIS A 283 -14.04 -3.21 -7.59
CA HIS A 283 -13.93 -1.98 -8.39
C HIS A 283 -15.22 -1.15 -8.33
N GLY A 284 -16.39 -1.79 -8.48
CA GLY A 284 -17.68 -1.14 -8.33
C GLY A 284 -17.89 -0.52 -6.95
N HIS A 285 -17.52 -1.26 -5.90
CA HIS A 285 -17.55 -0.80 -4.51
C HIS A 285 -16.68 0.45 -4.30
N PHE A 286 -15.45 0.49 -4.82
CA PHE A 286 -14.59 1.67 -4.71
C PHE A 286 -15.12 2.85 -5.51
N CYS A 287 -15.59 2.62 -6.73
CA CYS A 287 -16.21 3.67 -7.55
C CYS A 287 -17.41 4.31 -6.86
N ARG A 288 -18.27 3.51 -6.20
CA ARG A 288 -19.41 4.00 -5.43
C ARG A 288 -18.98 4.96 -4.31
N HIS A 289 -17.99 4.57 -3.50
CA HIS A 289 -17.46 5.41 -2.42
C HIS A 289 -16.74 6.68 -2.92
N LEU A 290 -16.26 6.67 -4.17
CA LEU A 290 -15.66 7.83 -4.82
C LEU A 290 -16.70 8.71 -5.56
N GLY A 291 -17.98 8.35 -5.54
CA GLY A 291 -19.04 9.04 -6.29
C GLY A 291 -18.98 8.83 -7.81
N LEU A 292 -18.19 7.87 -8.29
CA LEU A 292 -18.06 7.50 -9.70
C LEU A 292 -19.19 6.53 -10.11
N ILE A 293 -20.43 7.03 -10.03
CA ILE A 293 -21.66 6.24 -10.17
C ILE A 293 -21.72 5.46 -11.49
N ASP A 294 -21.39 6.10 -12.62
CA ASP A 294 -21.43 5.44 -13.94
C ASP A 294 -20.41 4.29 -14.03
N ALA A 295 -19.18 4.52 -13.54
CA ALA A 295 -18.13 3.51 -13.55
C ALA A 295 -18.47 2.34 -12.61
N ALA A 296 -19.11 2.63 -11.46
CA ALA A 296 -19.62 1.62 -10.54
C ALA A 296 -20.66 0.74 -11.24
N GLY A 297 -21.65 1.37 -11.89
CA GLY A 297 -22.72 0.68 -12.62
C GLY A 297 -22.17 -0.22 -13.72
N GLN A 298 -21.28 0.29 -14.57
CA GLN A 298 -20.65 -0.47 -15.65
C GLN A 298 -19.91 -1.71 -15.12
N SER A 299 -19.17 -1.55 -14.01
CA SER A 299 -18.38 -2.64 -13.43
C SER A 299 -19.26 -3.73 -12.86
N LEU A 300 -20.26 -3.36 -12.06
CA LEU A 300 -21.17 -4.30 -11.42
C LEU A 300 -22.04 -5.03 -12.45
N GLN A 301 -22.56 -4.32 -13.46
CA GLN A 301 -23.31 -4.93 -14.56
C GLN A 301 -22.46 -5.91 -15.37
N ARG A 302 -21.21 -5.54 -15.68
CA ARG A 302 -20.27 -6.45 -16.35
C ARG A 302 -20.02 -7.70 -15.51
N GLY A 303 -19.84 -7.53 -14.19
CA GLY A 303 -19.66 -8.65 -13.25
C GLY A 303 -20.88 -9.57 -13.21
N LEU A 304 -22.09 -9.02 -13.17
CA LEU A 304 -23.34 -9.79 -13.21
C LEU A 304 -23.49 -10.56 -14.51
N ALA A 305 -23.19 -9.93 -15.66
CA ALA A 305 -23.30 -10.55 -16.98
C ALA A 305 -22.38 -11.77 -17.14
N ILE A 306 -21.17 -11.73 -16.57
CA ILE A 306 -20.22 -12.86 -16.64
C ILE A 306 -20.49 -13.94 -15.59
N SER A 307 -21.07 -13.60 -14.43
CA SER A 307 -21.18 -14.55 -13.32
C SER A 307 -22.14 -15.70 -13.62
N GLY A 308 -23.21 -15.45 -14.40
CA GLY A 308 -24.13 -16.45 -14.98
C GLY A 308 -24.95 -17.29 -13.99
N ALA A 309 -24.29 -17.89 -12.99
CA ALA A 309 -24.84 -18.71 -11.93
C ALA A 309 -25.16 -17.86 -10.67
N PRO A 310 -26.29 -18.10 -9.98
CA PRO A 310 -26.72 -17.35 -8.80
C PRO A 310 -25.71 -17.37 -7.64
N GLU A 311 -25.01 -18.49 -7.47
CA GLU A 311 -24.03 -18.73 -6.39
C GLU A 311 -22.82 -17.78 -6.41
N HIS A 312 -22.45 -17.27 -7.59
CA HIS A 312 -21.32 -16.33 -7.76
C HIS A 312 -21.80 -14.88 -7.93
N ALA A 313 -23.09 -14.68 -8.17
CA ALA A 313 -23.67 -13.36 -8.43
C ALA A 313 -24.13 -12.64 -7.16
N GLY A 314 -24.42 -13.34 -6.06
CA GLY A 314 -25.04 -12.73 -4.87
C GLY A 314 -24.32 -11.49 -4.33
N ALA A 315 -22.99 -11.53 -4.22
CA ALA A 315 -22.21 -10.38 -3.75
C ALA A 315 -22.19 -9.21 -4.76
N LEU A 316 -22.26 -9.49 -6.06
CA LEU A 316 -22.40 -8.48 -7.11
C LEU A 316 -23.82 -7.88 -7.14
N GLN A 317 -24.85 -8.72 -7.01
CA GLN A 317 -26.25 -8.32 -6.97
C GLN A 317 -26.49 -7.37 -5.80
N ARG A 318 -25.95 -7.72 -4.62
CA ARG A 318 -25.97 -6.86 -3.45
C ARG A 318 -25.32 -5.50 -3.69
N GLU A 319 -24.07 -5.45 -4.16
CA GLU A 319 -23.40 -4.16 -4.43
C GLU A 319 -24.15 -3.33 -5.48
N TYR A 320 -24.73 -4.00 -6.49
CA TYR A 320 -25.54 -3.33 -7.50
C TYR A 320 -26.84 -2.76 -6.93
N ALA A 321 -27.52 -3.52 -6.07
CA ALA A 321 -28.73 -3.06 -5.38
C ALA A 321 -28.43 -1.84 -4.48
N VAL A 322 -27.33 -1.83 -3.73
CA VAL A 322 -26.90 -0.65 -2.95
C VAL A 322 -26.63 0.56 -3.84
N LEU A 323 -25.93 0.38 -4.97
CA LEU A 323 -25.71 1.47 -5.95
C LEU A 323 -27.02 2.02 -6.49
N ARG A 324 -27.97 1.14 -6.87
CA ARG A 324 -29.29 1.54 -7.38
C ARG A 324 -30.10 2.28 -6.33
N ALA A 325 -29.98 1.90 -5.07
CA ALA A 325 -30.59 2.62 -3.98
C ALA A 325 -30.04 4.04 -3.82
N GLU A 326 -28.72 4.21 -3.83
CA GLU A 326 -28.08 5.53 -3.74
C GLU A 326 -28.46 6.42 -4.93
N GLN A 327 -28.50 5.87 -6.16
CA GLN A 327 -28.99 6.59 -7.34
C GLN A 327 -30.45 7.04 -7.15
N GLY A 328 -31.32 6.12 -6.73
CA GLY A 328 -32.73 6.44 -6.48
C GLY A 328 -32.91 7.52 -5.43
N MET A 329 -32.09 7.54 -4.37
CA MET A 329 -32.10 8.62 -3.37
C MET A 329 -31.68 9.97 -3.98
N LEU A 330 -30.61 10.01 -4.77
CA LEU A 330 -30.15 11.25 -5.43
C LEU A 330 -31.15 11.80 -6.44
N GLU A 331 -31.90 10.92 -7.10
CA GLU A 331 -32.93 11.26 -8.09
C GLU A 331 -34.30 11.59 -7.48
N GLY A 332 -34.48 11.40 -6.16
CA GLY A 332 -35.76 11.59 -5.46
C GLY A 332 -36.74 10.41 -5.58
N ASN A 333 -36.30 9.28 -6.15
CA ASN A 333 -37.05 8.04 -6.33
C ASN A 333 -36.97 7.14 -5.08
N HIS A 334 -37.45 7.64 -3.94
CA HIS A 334 -37.22 6.99 -2.63
C HIS A 334 -37.88 5.60 -2.50
N GLY A 335 -38.98 5.34 -3.22
CA GLY A 335 -39.67 4.04 -3.19
C GLY A 335 -38.85 2.92 -3.84
N ASP A 336 -38.21 3.21 -4.98
CA ASP A 336 -37.33 2.26 -5.66
C ASP A 336 -36.07 2.00 -4.81
N ALA A 337 -35.54 3.04 -4.18
CA ALA A 337 -34.37 2.92 -3.32
C ALA A 337 -34.60 2.00 -2.10
N GLN A 338 -35.77 2.09 -1.46
CA GLN A 338 -36.15 1.16 -0.38
C GLN A 338 -36.26 -0.29 -0.87
N THR A 339 -36.79 -0.49 -2.07
CA THR A 339 -36.93 -1.82 -2.66
C THR A 339 -35.56 -2.45 -2.91
N TYR A 340 -34.61 -1.70 -3.46
CA TYR A 340 -33.26 -2.19 -3.69
C TYR A 340 -32.49 -2.47 -2.38
N LEU A 341 -32.64 -1.64 -1.34
CA LEU A 341 -32.01 -1.92 -0.03
C LEU A 341 -32.60 -3.14 0.65
N ALA A 342 -33.91 -3.37 0.51
CA ALA A 342 -34.57 -4.58 1.00
C ALA A 342 -34.03 -5.84 0.32
N GLU A 343 -33.92 -5.81 -1.02
CA GLU A 343 -33.31 -6.91 -1.80
C GLU A 343 -31.87 -7.19 -1.36
N ALA A 344 -31.05 -6.14 -1.20
CA ALA A 344 -29.66 -6.29 -0.73
C ALA A 344 -29.59 -6.92 0.67
N ALA A 345 -30.46 -6.52 1.60
CA ALA A 345 -30.53 -7.06 2.95
C ALA A 345 -30.98 -8.53 2.97
N GLU A 346 -31.92 -8.93 2.11
CA GLU A 346 -32.34 -10.34 2.00
C GLU A 346 -31.21 -11.23 1.46
N LEU A 347 -30.47 -10.76 0.45
CA LEU A 347 -29.30 -11.48 -0.08
C LEU A 347 -28.23 -11.70 1.01
N LEU A 348 -27.97 -10.67 1.83
CA LEU A 348 -26.99 -10.73 2.93
C LEU A 348 -27.42 -11.66 4.06
N ARG A 349 -28.71 -11.67 4.40
CA ARG A 349 -29.27 -12.61 5.38
C ARG A 349 -29.15 -14.06 4.87
N ALA A 350 -29.40 -14.29 3.58
CA ALA A 350 -29.26 -15.62 2.98
C ALA A 350 -27.79 -16.08 2.92
N SER A 351 -26.83 -15.17 2.72
CA SER A 351 -25.41 -15.51 2.68
C SER A 351 -24.75 -15.64 4.06
N GLY A 352 -25.41 -15.16 5.13
CA GLY A 352 -24.84 -15.11 6.47
C GLY A 352 -23.71 -14.08 6.62
N ASP A 353 -23.64 -13.07 5.74
CA ASP A 353 -22.63 -12.00 5.84
C ASP A 353 -23.14 -10.90 6.78
N ASP A 354 -23.10 -11.22 8.07
CA ASP A 354 -23.62 -10.37 9.15
C ASP A 354 -22.98 -8.97 9.16
N TRP A 355 -21.70 -8.87 8.79
CA TRP A 355 -20.99 -7.59 8.82
C TRP A 355 -21.48 -6.66 7.71
N ASP A 356 -21.55 -7.16 6.47
CA ASP A 356 -22.09 -6.36 5.36
C ASP A 356 -23.60 -6.11 5.57
N LEU A 357 -24.35 -7.04 6.17
CA LEU A 357 -25.75 -6.83 6.57
C LEU A 357 -25.89 -5.65 7.53
N ALA A 358 -25.09 -5.61 8.58
CA ALA A 358 -25.12 -4.52 9.56
C ALA A 358 -24.84 -3.17 8.91
N HIS A 359 -23.87 -3.10 7.99
CA HIS A 359 -23.56 -1.88 7.24
C HIS A 359 -24.72 -1.46 6.31
N THR A 360 -25.31 -2.38 5.55
CA THR A 360 -26.45 -2.07 4.66
C THR A 360 -27.66 -1.59 5.46
N LEU A 361 -27.97 -2.23 6.59
CA LEU A 361 -29.06 -1.82 7.48
C LEU A 361 -28.80 -0.45 8.11
N TRP A 362 -27.54 -0.15 8.47
CA TRP A 362 -27.15 1.16 8.98
C TRP A 362 -27.37 2.26 7.94
N GLN A 363 -26.93 2.03 6.69
CA GLN A 363 -27.13 2.98 5.59
C GLN A 363 -28.63 3.20 5.35
N TRP A 364 -29.40 2.12 5.22
CA TRP A 364 -30.84 2.19 5.00
C TRP A 364 -31.57 2.93 6.12
N GLY A 365 -31.29 2.57 7.38
CA GLY A 365 -31.87 3.23 8.55
C GLY A 365 -31.53 4.71 8.62
N SER A 366 -30.28 5.08 8.32
CA SER A 366 -29.83 6.48 8.29
C SER A 366 -30.58 7.31 7.24
N PHE A 367 -30.78 6.76 6.04
CA PHE A 367 -31.57 7.43 5.00
C PHE A 367 -33.05 7.58 5.42
N ALA A 368 -33.66 6.53 5.96
CA ALA A 368 -35.06 6.56 6.38
C ALA A 368 -35.31 7.63 7.49
N VAL A 369 -34.36 7.80 8.41
CA VAL A 369 -34.44 8.83 9.46
C VAL A 369 -34.27 10.24 8.88
N ASN A 370 -33.32 10.45 7.97
CA ASN A 370 -33.04 11.77 7.40
C ASN A 370 -34.16 12.30 6.49
N GLU A 371 -34.85 11.42 5.75
CA GLU A 371 -35.88 11.79 4.76
C GLU A 371 -37.30 11.95 5.35
N ARG A 372 -37.46 11.94 6.69
CA ARG A 372 -38.79 11.92 7.37
C ARG A 372 -39.71 10.76 6.93
N LEU A 373 -39.16 9.74 6.30
CA LEU A 373 -39.85 8.50 5.92
C LEU A 373 -40.02 7.62 7.17
N GLY A 374 -41.02 7.93 7.99
CA GLY A 374 -41.47 7.08 9.09
C GLY A 374 -40.37 6.76 10.12
N ASN A 375 -40.21 7.66 11.09
CA ASN A 375 -39.14 7.61 12.11
C ASN A 375 -38.96 6.22 12.76
N ALA A 376 -40.05 5.48 13.00
CA ALA A 376 -40.00 4.16 13.64
C ALA A 376 -39.31 3.06 12.80
N ALA A 377 -39.52 3.03 11.48
CA ALA A 377 -38.93 2.00 10.62
C ALA A 377 -37.41 2.20 10.46
N GLY A 378 -36.96 3.45 10.27
CA GLY A 378 -35.54 3.78 10.24
C GLY A 378 -34.84 3.46 11.57
N HIS A 379 -35.47 3.76 12.71
CA HIS A 379 -34.93 3.39 14.03
C HIS A 379 -34.82 1.87 14.22
N ALA A 380 -35.80 1.09 13.75
CA ALA A 380 -35.74 -0.37 13.85
C ALA A 380 -34.55 -0.95 13.05
N LEU A 381 -34.30 -0.44 11.84
CA LEU A 381 -33.15 -0.84 11.01
C LEU A 381 -31.81 -0.50 11.68
N LEU A 382 -31.71 0.70 12.26
CA LEU A 382 -30.51 1.11 13.02
C LEU A 382 -30.30 0.26 14.27
N GLN A 383 -31.38 -0.13 14.97
CA GLN A 383 -31.30 -1.02 16.13
C GLN A 383 -30.86 -2.44 15.74
N GLU A 384 -31.39 -3.00 14.65
CA GLU A 384 -30.97 -4.30 14.13
C GLU A 384 -29.47 -4.26 13.74
N SER A 385 -29.06 -3.23 12.99
CA SER A 385 -27.65 -3.00 12.64
C SER A 385 -26.75 -2.97 13.87
N LEU A 386 -27.11 -2.19 14.90
CA LEU A 386 -26.35 -2.07 16.14
C LEU A 386 -26.24 -3.41 16.87
N GLN A 387 -27.32 -4.19 16.94
CA GLN A 387 -27.30 -5.52 17.57
C GLN A 387 -26.35 -6.47 16.85
N ILE A 388 -26.32 -6.42 15.52
CA ILE A 388 -25.41 -7.25 14.73
C ILE A 388 -23.95 -6.84 14.99
N PHE A 389 -23.60 -5.55 14.94
CA PHE A 389 -22.25 -5.08 15.26
C PHE A 389 -21.82 -5.48 16.69
N GLN A 390 -22.70 -5.33 17.68
CA GLN A 390 -22.44 -5.75 19.06
C GLN A 390 -22.17 -7.26 19.18
N ARG A 391 -22.92 -8.09 18.44
CA ARG A 391 -22.72 -9.54 18.40
C ARG A 391 -21.41 -9.93 17.73
N LEU A 392 -21.01 -9.21 16.68
CA LEU A 392 -19.71 -9.36 16.02
C LEU A 392 -18.55 -8.82 16.87
N GLY A 393 -18.86 -8.05 17.92
CA GLY A 393 -17.89 -7.38 18.78
C GLY A 393 -17.11 -6.28 18.07
N ASP A 394 -17.68 -5.76 16.97
CA ASP A 394 -17.25 -4.55 16.28
C ASP A 394 -17.84 -3.37 17.07
N ARG A 395 -16.99 -2.56 17.72
CA ARG A 395 -17.40 -1.57 18.73
C ARG A 395 -17.13 -0.14 18.34
#